data_AF-B7QJL1-F1
#
_entry.id   AF-B7QJL1-F1
#
_cell.length_a   1.000
_cell.length_b   1.000
_cell.length_c   1.000
_cell.angle_alpha   90.00
_cell.angle_beta   90.00
_cell.angle_gamma   90.00
#
_symmetry.space_group_name_H-M   'P 1'
#
loop_
_entity.id
_entity.type
_entity.pdbx_description
1 polymer ?
#
loop_
_entity_poly.entity_id
_entity_poly.type
_entity_poly.pdbx_seq_one_letter_code
_entity_poly.pdbx_strand_id
1 'polypeptide(L)'
;MPTGAKTRQTSKPQKRQLPPLPTEDYKVVVRPLDGLNLGAWGLDQVYRAIKLAAKLTPLETAEIKTRLCKDQNLAVVSTPSVDTLERLRNISSIALGEKQFRVKPYGAMPDDSCKGVISGLTSRPSSEWLTEELNARKATT
;
A
#
# COMPACT_ATOMS: atom_id res chain seq x y z
N MET A 1 2.75 -3.48 57.30
CA MET A 1 3.14 -2.83 56.03
C MET A 1 4.33 -3.60 55.48
N PRO A 2 4.39 -4.04 54.20
CA PRO A 2 3.84 -3.37 53.02
C PRO A 2 2.84 -4.20 52.19
N THR A 3 2.07 -3.49 51.38
CA THR A 3 1.01 -3.98 50.50
C THR A 3 1.58 -4.22 49.10
N GLY A 4 1.60 -5.46 48.63
CA GLY A 4 2.05 -5.80 47.28
C GLY A 4 1.04 -5.38 46.22
N ALA A 5 1.35 -4.34 45.46
CA ALA A 5 0.56 -3.92 44.31
C ALA A 5 0.73 -4.94 43.16
N LYS A 6 -0.33 -5.70 42.86
CA LYS A 6 -0.40 -6.54 41.65
C LYS A 6 -0.60 -5.65 40.43
N THR A 7 0.45 -5.48 39.63
CA THR A 7 0.38 -4.78 38.34
C THR A 7 -0.57 -5.54 37.41
N ARG A 8 -1.71 -4.92 37.10
CA ARG A 8 -2.73 -5.45 36.19
C ARG A 8 -2.16 -5.37 34.77
N GLN A 9 -1.68 -6.50 34.24
CA GLN A 9 -1.31 -6.60 32.82
C GLN A 9 -2.56 -6.41 31.97
N THR A 10 -2.69 -5.23 31.37
CA THR A 10 -3.70 -4.97 30.33
C THR A 10 -3.26 -5.70 29.06
N SER A 11 -3.87 -6.85 28.78
CA SER A 11 -3.75 -7.52 27.49
C SER A 11 -4.23 -6.58 26.39
N LYS A 12 -3.32 -6.16 25.50
CA LYS A 12 -3.66 -5.34 24.34
C LYS A 12 -4.64 -6.13 23.46
N PRO A 13 -5.74 -5.53 22.98
CA PRO A 13 -6.70 -6.23 22.14
C PRO A 13 -5.98 -6.73 20.89
N GLN A 14 -6.01 -8.05 20.70
CA GLN A 14 -5.43 -8.73 19.56
C GLN A 14 -6.22 -8.28 18.32
N LYS A 15 -5.65 -7.37 17.52
CA LYS A 15 -6.27 -6.94 16.25
C LYS A 15 -6.52 -8.19 15.42
N ARG A 16 -7.78 -8.45 15.06
CA ARG A 16 -8.15 -9.48 14.07
C ARG A 16 -7.34 -9.21 12.81
N GLN A 17 -6.31 -10.00 12.56
CA GLN A 17 -5.50 -9.85 11.35
C GLN A 17 -6.33 -10.36 10.18
N LEU A 18 -6.53 -9.50 9.19
CA LEU A 18 -7.11 -9.92 7.91
C LEU A 18 -6.17 -10.95 7.28
N PRO A 19 -6.70 -12.03 6.65
CA PRO A 19 -5.88 -13.05 6.00
C PRO A 19 -4.93 -12.40 5.00
N PRO A 20 -3.68 -12.84 4.84
CA PRO A 20 -2.71 -12.19 3.98
C PRO A 20 -3.19 -12.10 2.52
N LEU A 21 -2.75 -11.06 1.80
CA LEU A 21 -2.94 -11.00 0.34
C LEU A 21 -2.05 -12.06 -0.33
N PRO A 22 -2.39 -12.56 -1.53
CA PRO A 22 -1.54 -13.52 -2.24
C PRO A 22 -0.12 -12.97 -2.43
N THR A 23 0.88 -13.81 -2.18
CA THR A 23 2.30 -13.44 -2.28
C THR A 23 2.68 -13.10 -3.71
N GLU A 24 2.30 -13.95 -4.67
CA GLU A 24 2.63 -13.82 -6.10
C GLU A 24 1.94 -12.64 -6.81
N ASP A 25 0.90 -12.07 -6.19
CA ASP A 25 0.18 -10.95 -6.79
C ASP A 25 1.02 -9.66 -6.72
N TYR A 26 0.94 -8.90 -7.81
CA TYR A 26 1.35 -7.50 -7.80
C TYR A 26 0.41 -6.69 -6.90
N LYS A 27 1.01 -5.84 -6.08
CA LYS A 27 0.28 -5.03 -5.11
C LYS A 27 0.42 -3.55 -5.46
N VAL A 28 -0.70 -2.84 -5.52
CA VAL A 28 -0.76 -1.38 -5.68
C VAL A 28 -1.29 -0.76 -4.42
N VAL A 29 -0.52 0.16 -3.85
CA VAL A 29 -0.99 1.01 -2.76
C VAL A 29 -1.61 2.27 -3.36
N VAL A 30 -2.89 2.50 -3.09
CA VAL A 30 -3.61 3.72 -3.45
C VAL A 30 -3.66 4.62 -2.22
N ARG A 31 -2.96 5.75 -2.29
CA ARG A 31 -2.93 6.73 -1.21
C ARG A 31 -3.74 7.98 -1.57
N PRO A 32 -4.71 8.41 -0.75
CA PRO A 32 -5.41 9.67 -0.96
C PRO A 32 -4.47 10.86 -0.80
N LEU A 33 -4.77 11.94 -1.53
CA LEU A 33 -4.15 13.25 -1.38
C LEU A 33 -5.16 14.24 -0.77
N ASP A 34 -4.68 15.44 -0.43
CA ASP A 34 -5.50 16.60 -0.03
C ASP A 34 -6.51 16.35 1.11
N GLY A 35 -6.16 15.48 2.06
CA GLY A 35 -6.96 15.24 3.26
C GLY A 35 -8.17 14.31 3.10
N LEU A 36 -8.31 13.62 1.95
CA LEU A 36 -9.34 12.57 1.83
C LEU A 36 -9.08 11.45 2.87
N ASN A 37 -10.07 11.20 3.74
CA ASN A 37 -10.07 10.07 4.67
C ASN A 37 -10.91 8.91 4.11
N LEU A 38 -10.24 7.88 3.58
CA LEU A 38 -10.89 6.68 3.04
C LEU A 38 -11.66 5.90 4.11
N GLY A 39 -11.23 5.96 5.37
CA GLY A 39 -11.88 5.26 6.49
C GLY A 39 -13.27 5.78 6.85
N ALA A 40 -13.60 7.00 6.41
CA ALA A 40 -14.92 7.62 6.58
C ALA A 40 -15.96 7.13 5.55
N TRP A 41 -15.53 6.42 4.51
CA TRP A 41 -16.40 5.90 3.44
C TRP A 41 -16.66 4.40 3.61
N GLY A 42 -17.74 3.91 2.98
CA GLY A 42 -18.03 2.48 2.93
C GLY A 42 -16.97 1.72 2.13
N LEU A 43 -16.63 0.49 2.56
CA LEU A 43 -15.61 -0.35 1.88
C LEU A 43 -15.95 -0.53 0.40
N ASP A 44 -17.19 -0.91 0.10
CA ASP A 44 -17.64 -1.14 -1.28
C ASP A 44 -17.61 0.13 -2.13
N GLN A 45 -17.86 1.30 -1.52
CA GLN A 45 -17.77 2.59 -2.22
C GLN A 45 -16.33 2.88 -2.62
N VAL A 46 -15.38 2.72 -1.70
CA VAL A 46 -13.95 2.92 -1.99
C VAL A 46 -13.46 1.92 -3.03
N TYR A 47 -13.80 0.64 -2.87
CA TYR A 47 -13.37 -0.39 -3.80
C TYR A 47 -13.95 -0.17 -5.19
N ARG A 48 -15.25 0.13 -5.30
CA ARG A 48 -15.88 0.47 -6.57
C ARG A 48 -15.24 1.70 -7.20
N ALA A 49 -14.99 2.76 -6.43
CA ALA A 49 -14.38 3.99 -6.94
C ALA A 49 -12.99 3.74 -7.55
N ILE A 50 -12.16 2.93 -6.87
CA ILE A 50 -10.82 2.56 -7.37
C ILE A 50 -10.93 1.73 -8.65
N LYS A 51 -11.82 0.72 -8.68
CA LYS A 51 -12.01 -0.15 -9.85
C LYS A 51 -12.53 0.62 -11.07
N LEU A 52 -13.47 1.54 -10.85
CA LEU A 52 -14.01 2.41 -11.90
C LEU A 52 -12.95 3.39 -12.41
N ALA A 53 -12.16 4.00 -11.52
CA ALA A 53 -11.08 4.90 -11.92
C ALA A 53 -10.03 4.20 -12.79
N ALA A 54 -9.73 2.93 -12.48
CA ALA A 54 -8.83 2.09 -13.26
C ALA A 54 -9.47 1.45 -14.51
N LYS A 55 -10.76 1.73 -14.75
CA LYS A 55 -11.54 1.21 -15.90
C LYS A 55 -11.51 -0.32 -16.00
N LEU A 56 -11.57 -1.01 -14.85
CA LEU A 56 -11.52 -2.47 -14.83
C LEU A 56 -12.85 -3.06 -15.30
N THR A 57 -12.75 -4.14 -16.06
CA THR A 57 -13.87 -4.97 -16.48
C THR A 57 -14.44 -5.77 -15.30
N PRO A 58 -15.66 -6.33 -15.41
CA PRO A 58 -16.22 -7.21 -14.39
C PRO A 58 -15.38 -8.45 -14.11
N LEU A 59 -14.73 -9.02 -15.13
CA LEU A 59 -13.88 -10.20 -15.01
C LEU A 59 -12.64 -9.88 -14.17
N GLU A 60 -11.91 -8.83 -14.54
CA GLU A 60 -10.73 -8.36 -13.80
C GLU A 60 -11.11 -7.97 -12.36
N THR A 61 -12.28 -7.36 -12.18
CA THR A 61 -12.83 -6.97 -10.88
C THR A 61 -13.03 -8.15 -9.92
N ALA A 62 -13.32 -9.35 -10.44
CA ALA A 62 -13.53 -10.56 -9.68
C ALA A 62 -12.21 -11.23 -9.24
N GLU A 63 -11.15 -11.06 -10.04
CA GLU A 63 -9.82 -11.63 -9.76
C GLU A 63 -9.02 -10.79 -8.76
N ILE A 64 -9.28 -9.48 -8.69
CA ILE A 64 -8.55 -8.60 -7.79
C ILE A 64 -9.06 -8.66 -6.34
N LYS A 65 -8.11 -8.60 -5.40
CA LYS A 65 -8.40 -8.47 -3.96
C LYS A 65 -8.09 -7.05 -3.51
N THR A 66 -8.97 -6.47 -2.70
CA THR A 66 -8.81 -5.09 -2.21
C THR A 66 -8.85 -5.07 -0.69
N ARG A 67 -8.01 -4.23 -0.09
CA ARG A 67 -7.94 -4.04 1.36
C ARG A 67 -7.89 -2.57 1.69
N LEU A 68 -8.80 -2.12 2.55
CA LEU A 68 -8.72 -0.80 3.15
C LEU A 68 -7.98 -0.85 4.49
N CYS A 69 -6.85 -0.14 4.57
CA CYS A 69 -6.08 0.04 5.80
C CYS A 69 -6.46 1.38 6.45
N LYS A 70 -7.52 1.37 7.26
CA LYS A 70 -8.08 2.59 7.89
C LYS A 70 -7.05 3.35 8.73
N ASP A 71 -6.26 2.63 9.53
CA ASP A 71 -5.24 3.23 10.40
C ASP A 71 -4.15 4.01 9.63
N GLN A 72 -3.88 3.62 8.38
CA GLN A 72 -2.85 4.23 7.53
C GLN A 72 -3.45 5.13 6.45
N ASN A 73 -4.78 5.24 6.41
CA ASN A 73 -5.57 5.92 5.40
C ASN A 73 -5.10 5.59 3.96
N LEU A 74 -5.03 4.30 3.64
CA LEU A 74 -4.66 3.81 2.30
C LEU A 74 -5.46 2.58 1.92
N ALA A 75 -5.54 2.29 0.63
CA ALA A 75 -6.03 1.03 0.11
C ALA A 75 -4.92 0.26 -0.58
N VAL A 76 -4.97 -1.07 -0.50
CA VAL A 76 -4.07 -1.98 -1.23
C VAL A 76 -4.91 -2.81 -2.19
N VAL A 77 -4.51 -2.86 -3.46
CA VAL A 77 -5.11 -3.68 -4.50
C VAL A 77 -4.11 -4.74 -4.93
N SER A 78 -4.53 -5.99 -4.87
CA SER A 78 -3.77 -7.17 -5.27
C SER A 78 -4.30 -7.66 -6.60
N THR A 79 -3.43 -7.88 -7.58
CA THR A 79 -3.79 -8.36 -8.91
C THR A 79 -2.74 -9.33 -9.46
N PRO A 80 -3.15 -10.40 -10.15
CA PRO A 80 -2.24 -11.27 -10.87
C PRO A 80 -1.80 -10.69 -12.23
N SER A 81 -2.43 -9.60 -12.71
CA SER A 81 -2.23 -9.05 -14.05
C SER A 81 -1.38 -7.79 -14.04
N VAL A 82 -0.31 -7.78 -14.84
CA VAL A 82 0.56 -6.61 -15.05
C VAL A 82 -0.19 -5.47 -15.72
N ASP A 83 -1.08 -5.74 -16.68
CA ASP A 83 -1.90 -4.70 -17.32
C ASP A 83 -2.83 -4.02 -16.33
N THR A 84 -3.43 -4.79 -15.42
CA THR A 84 -4.28 -4.27 -14.35
C THR A 84 -3.47 -3.46 -13.34
N LEU A 85 -2.27 -3.93 -12.98
CA LEU A 85 -1.31 -3.20 -12.17
C LEU A 85 -1.01 -1.82 -12.78
N GLU A 86 -0.65 -1.76 -14.06
CA GLU A 86 -0.28 -0.51 -14.72
C GLU A 86 -1.47 0.46 -14.83
N ARG A 87 -2.69 -0.02 -15.12
CA ARG A 87 -3.89 0.83 -15.08
C ARG A 87 -4.16 1.38 -13.69
N LEU A 88 -4.00 0.56 -12.65
CA LEU A 88 -4.14 0.99 -11.26
C LEU A 88 -3.06 1.99 -10.85
N ARG A 89 -1.82 1.88 -11.37
CA ARG A 89 -0.74 2.84 -11.10
C ARG A 89 -1.00 4.20 -11.72
N ASN A 90 -1.71 4.24 -12.84
CA ASN A 90 -1.95 5.44 -13.62
C ASN A 90 -3.22 6.22 -13.22
N ILE A 91 -4.01 5.75 -12.24
CA ILE A 91 -5.14 6.55 -11.75
C ILE A 91 -4.64 7.79 -11.01
N SER A 92 -5.22 8.94 -11.31
CA SER A 92 -4.88 10.22 -10.66
C SER A 92 -5.93 10.66 -9.64
N SER A 93 -7.13 10.10 -9.73
CA SER A 93 -8.27 10.46 -8.89
C SER A 93 -9.30 9.34 -8.80
N ILE A 94 -10.12 9.39 -7.76
CA ILE A 94 -11.29 8.52 -7.57
C ILE A 94 -12.53 9.37 -7.28
N ALA A 95 -13.70 8.89 -7.71
CA ALA A 95 -14.98 9.55 -7.43
C ALA A 95 -15.66 8.88 -6.23
N LEU A 96 -15.98 9.66 -5.20
CA LEU A 96 -16.69 9.22 -4.00
C LEU A 96 -17.87 10.15 -3.74
N GLY A 97 -19.08 9.62 -3.78
CA GLY A 97 -20.30 10.43 -3.83
C GLY A 97 -20.30 11.32 -5.08
N GLU A 98 -20.54 12.61 -4.89
CA GLU A 98 -20.55 13.61 -5.97
C GLU A 98 -19.20 14.32 -6.16
N LYS A 99 -18.16 13.91 -5.41
CA LYS A 99 -16.85 14.57 -5.41
C LYS A 99 -15.76 13.70 -6.00
N GLN A 100 -14.80 14.36 -6.63
CA GLN A 100 -13.58 13.75 -7.13
C GLN A 100 -12.42 14.10 -6.21
N PHE A 101 -11.65 13.08 -5.83
CA PHE A 101 -10.52 13.21 -4.91
C PHE A 101 -9.25 12.72 -5.58
N ARG A 102 -8.16 13.47 -5.42
CA ARG A 102 -6.86 13.06 -5.94
C ARG A 102 -6.28 11.89 -5.16
N VAL A 103 -5.61 10.99 -5.86
CA VAL A 103 -4.91 9.86 -5.28
C VAL A 103 -3.53 9.73 -5.92
N LYS A 104 -2.60 9.11 -5.19
CA LYS A 104 -1.27 8.75 -5.67
C LYS A 104 -1.07 7.24 -5.49
N PRO A 105 -1.33 6.45 -6.53
CA PRO A 105 -1.01 5.04 -6.53
C PRO A 105 0.48 4.80 -6.69
N TYR A 106 0.98 3.71 -6.12
CA TYR A 106 2.33 3.20 -6.38
C TYR A 106 2.38 1.69 -6.18
N GLY A 107 3.25 1.02 -6.94
CA GLY A 107 3.53 -0.40 -6.72
C GLY A 107 4.13 -0.60 -5.33
N ALA A 108 3.60 -1.55 -4.57
CA ALA A 108 4.28 -2.06 -3.39
C ALA A 108 5.46 -2.93 -3.85
N MET A 109 6.49 -3.00 -3.01
CA MET A 109 7.55 -3.96 -3.29
C MET A 109 6.99 -5.39 -3.19
N PRO A 110 7.41 -6.29 -4.10
CA PRO A 110 7.13 -7.72 -3.98
C PRO A 110 7.50 -8.28 -2.61
N ASP A 111 6.85 -9.36 -2.19
CA ASP A 111 7.09 -9.95 -0.86
C ASP A 111 8.50 -10.55 -0.72
N ASP A 112 9.15 -10.93 -1.81
CA ASP A 112 10.55 -11.38 -1.85
C ASP A 112 11.58 -10.23 -1.85
N SER A 113 11.11 -8.98 -1.72
CA SER A 113 11.98 -7.82 -1.63
C SER A 113 12.72 -7.74 -0.29
N CYS A 114 14.01 -7.37 -0.38
CA CYS A 114 14.85 -7.13 0.79
C CYS A 114 15.03 -5.62 1.02
N LYS A 115 14.83 -5.16 2.26
CA LYS A 115 15.16 -3.79 2.65
C LYS A 115 16.64 -3.69 3.03
N GLY A 116 17.41 -2.94 2.26
CA GLY A 116 18.78 -2.54 2.62
C GLY A 116 18.82 -1.19 3.33
N VAL A 117 19.83 -0.98 4.19
CA VAL A 117 20.17 0.33 4.76
C VAL A 117 21.54 0.74 4.25
N ILE A 118 21.62 1.88 3.60
CA ILE A 118 22.89 2.48 3.15
C ILE A 118 23.28 3.53 4.19
N SER A 119 24.49 3.40 4.75
CA SER A 119 25.02 4.28 5.80
C SER A 119 26.43 4.75 5.46
N GLY A 120 26.91 5.79 6.15
CA GLY A 120 28.26 6.34 5.94
C GLY A 120 28.40 7.31 4.77
N LEU A 121 27.29 7.85 4.25
CA LEU A 121 27.32 8.87 3.20
C LEU A 121 27.57 10.25 3.81
N THR A 122 28.49 11.02 3.21
CA THR A 122 28.88 12.37 3.65
C THR A 122 27.81 13.42 3.31
N SER A 123 26.94 13.13 2.35
CA SER A 123 25.81 13.96 1.94
C SER A 123 24.64 13.10 1.52
N ARG A 124 23.44 13.70 1.38
CA ARG A 124 22.26 13.00 0.89
C ARG A 124 22.43 12.72 -0.61
N PRO A 125 22.52 11.46 -1.04
CA PRO A 125 22.67 11.13 -2.44
C PRO A 125 21.33 11.31 -3.19
N SER A 126 21.41 11.51 -4.52
CA SER A 126 20.23 11.44 -5.37
C SER A 126 19.82 9.98 -5.64
N SER A 127 18.57 9.78 -6.04
CA SER A 127 18.06 8.45 -6.41
C SER A 127 18.81 7.82 -7.58
N GLU A 128 19.18 8.65 -8.55
CA GLU A 128 19.86 8.25 -9.79
C GLU A 128 21.27 7.76 -9.44
N TRP A 129 22.01 8.56 -8.67
CA TRP A 129 23.38 8.22 -8.24
C TRP A 129 23.42 6.92 -7.44
N LEU A 130 22.48 6.71 -6.51
CA LEU A 130 22.41 5.46 -5.75
C LEU A 130 22.17 4.24 -6.64
N THR A 131 21.35 4.40 -7.67
CA THR A 131 21.01 3.31 -8.58
C THR A 131 22.22 2.94 -9.44
N GLU A 132 22.93 3.93 -9.97
CA GLU A 132 24.16 3.73 -10.74
C GLU A 132 25.26 3.07 -9.91
N GLU A 133 25.52 3.58 -8.72
CA GLU A 133 26.57 3.06 -7.81
C GLU A 133 26.28 1.60 -7.39
N LEU A 134 25.02 1.27 -7.08
CA LEU A 134 24.63 -0.09 -6.74
C LEU A 134 24.77 -1.05 -7.93
N ASN A 135 24.44 -0.59 -9.14
CA ASN A 135 24.57 -1.40 -10.35
C ASN A 135 26.04 -1.63 -10.73
N ALA A 136 26.89 -0.62 -10.59
CA ALA A 136 28.33 -0.73 -10.86
C ALA A 136 29.00 -1.77 -9.95
N ARG A 137 28.64 -1.79 -8.66
CA ARG A 137 29.17 -2.78 -7.69
C ARG A 137 28.75 -4.21 -8.02
N LYS A 138 27.53 -4.42 -8.51
CA LYS A 138 27.03 -5.74 -8.93
C LYS A 138 27.74 -6.29 -10.17
N ALA A 139 28.19 -5.43 -11.09
CA ALA A 139 28.86 -5.84 -12.31
C ALA A 139 30.33 -6.29 -12.10
N THR A 140 30.88 -6.07 -10.90
CA THR A 140 32.30 -6.35 -10.59
C THR A 140 32.46 -7.58 -9.69
N THR A 141 31.38 -8.32 -9.42
CA THR A 141 31.35 -9.57 -8.63
C THR A 141 30.89 -10.72 -9.52
#